data_AF-A0A2T6ZHW5-F1
#
_entry.id   AF-A0A2T6ZHW5-F1
#
_cell.length_a   1.000
_cell.length_b   1.000
_cell.length_c   1.000
_cell.angle_alpha   90.00
_cell.angle_beta   90.00
_cell.angle_gamma   90.00
#
_symmetry.space_group_name_H-M   'P 1'
#
loop_
_entity.id
_entity.type
_entity.pdbx_description
1 polymer ?
#
loop_
_entity_poly.entity_id
_entity_poly.type
_entity_poly.pdbx_seq_one_letter_code
_entity_poly.pdbx_strand_id
1 'polypeptide(L)'
;MKSIFGVVFTLLSFLLLASGTPTPDRTPVGYCEQCDPHPPNNKCDITTSCINTLPSYQLHCACRAGYKSSSSDPNDQYLLPFAGQGYRVFVRPGVVCNTLCDNWQDSSIACKEVTLRPECDPSP
;
A
#
# COMPACT_ATOMS: atom_id res chain seq x y z
N MET A 1 -23.55 -34.69 50.10
CA MET A 1 -22.22 -34.48 49.50
C MET A 1 -22.28 -34.90 48.03
N LYS A 2 -22.67 -33.99 47.14
CA LYS A 2 -22.84 -34.26 45.71
C LYS A 2 -22.32 -33.06 44.94
N SER A 3 -21.20 -33.29 44.26
CA SER A 3 -20.81 -32.68 42.98
C SER A 3 -20.93 -31.16 42.87
N ILE A 4 -20.00 -30.42 43.49
CA ILE A 4 -19.81 -28.98 43.23
C ILE A 4 -18.42 -28.72 42.60
N PHE A 5 -17.48 -29.67 42.72
CA PHE A 5 -16.11 -29.53 42.23
C PHE A 5 -15.91 -29.77 40.71
N GLY A 6 -16.91 -30.28 39.99
CA GLY A 6 -16.78 -30.63 38.57
C GLY A 6 -17.05 -29.48 37.59
N VAL A 7 -17.73 -28.41 37.99
CA VAL A 7 -18.15 -27.32 37.09
C VAL A 7 -17.12 -26.19 37.03
N VAL A 8 -16.34 -26.01 38.09
CA VAL A 8 -15.34 -24.92 38.17
C VAL A 8 -14.13 -25.21 37.28
N PHE A 9 -13.79 -26.49 37.06
CA PHE A 9 -12.60 -26.88 36.30
C PHE A 9 -12.78 -26.87 34.78
N THR A 10 -14.01 -26.82 34.27
CA THR A 10 -14.30 -26.80 32.82
C THR A 10 -14.48 -25.40 32.23
N LEU A 11 -14.59 -24.36 33.06
CA LEU A 11 -14.75 -22.97 32.59
C LEU A 11 -13.43 -22.21 32.46
N LEU A 12 -12.32 -22.72 32.98
CA LEU A 12 -11.03 -22.01 32.96
C LEU A 12 -10.19 -22.21 31.67
N SER A 13 -10.64 -23.03 30.73
CA SER A 13 -9.83 -23.45 29.58
C SER A 13 -10.11 -22.73 28.26
N PHE A 14 -10.96 -21.70 28.24
CA PHE A 14 -11.40 -21.03 26.99
C PHE A 14 -10.90 -19.59 26.78
N LEU A 15 -9.92 -19.13 27.57
CA LEU A 15 -9.34 -17.78 27.43
C LEU A 15 -7.85 -17.84 27.06
N LEU A 16 -7.51 -18.59 26.01
CA LEU A 16 -6.28 -18.38 25.26
C LEU A 16 -6.61 -17.43 24.10
N LEU A 17 -6.63 -16.13 24.40
CA LEU A 17 -6.60 -15.09 23.38
C LEU A 17 -5.30 -15.25 22.60
N ALA A 18 -5.40 -15.81 21.40
CA ALA A 18 -4.33 -15.78 20.42
C ALA A 18 -3.98 -14.31 20.14
N SER A 19 -2.95 -13.83 20.81
CA SER A 19 -2.37 -12.50 20.58
C SER A 19 -1.54 -12.62 19.30
N GLY A 20 -2.21 -12.65 18.15
CA GLY A 20 -1.54 -12.48 16.87
C GLY A 20 -1.07 -11.04 16.78
N THR A 21 0.19 -10.78 17.14
CA THR A 21 0.82 -9.53 16.72
C THR A 21 0.75 -9.50 15.19
N PRO A 22 0.15 -8.48 14.56
CA PRO A 22 0.24 -8.35 13.11
C PRO A 22 1.72 -8.23 12.80
N THR A 23 2.33 -9.31 12.32
CA THR A 23 3.62 -9.23 11.67
C THR A 23 3.41 -8.26 10.52
N PRO A 24 4.21 -7.18 10.38
CA PRO A 24 4.17 -6.40 9.17
C PRO A 24 4.33 -7.40 8.03
N ASP A 25 3.30 -7.51 7.20
CA ASP A 25 3.30 -8.40 6.05
C ASP A 25 4.46 -7.94 5.18
N ARG A 26 5.60 -8.61 5.33
CA ARG A 26 6.83 -8.26 4.64
C ARG A 26 6.66 -8.81 3.24
N THR A 27 5.82 -8.11 2.48
CA THR A 27 5.63 -8.35 1.07
C THR A 27 7.02 -8.38 0.45
N PRO A 28 7.38 -9.42 -0.32
CA PRO A 28 8.71 -9.54 -0.89
C PRO A 28 9.07 -8.23 -1.60
N VAL A 29 10.29 -7.73 -1.36
CA VAL A 29 10.82 -6.59 -2.11
C VAL A 29 10.79 -6.97 -3.59
N GLY A 30 9.91 -6.34 -4.37
CA GLY A 30 9.56 -6.75 -5.74
C GLY A 30 8.07 -6.96 -5.98
N TYR A 31 7.26 -7.08 -4.93
CA TYR A 31 5.80 -7.13 -5.06
C TYR A 31 5.21 -5.73 -5.13
N CYS A 32 4.53 -5.44 -6.23
CA CYS A 32 3.84 -4.18 -6.47
C CYS A 32 2.35 -4.50 -6.59
N GLU A 33 1.65 -4.43 -5.47
CA GLU A 33 0.22 -4.75 -5.41
C GLU A 33 -0.55 -3.84 -6.36
N GLN A 34 -1.34 -4.45 -7.25
CA GLN A 34 -2.19 -3.70 -8.17
C GLN A 34 -3.54 -3.38 -7.56
N CYS A 35 -4.11 -2.25 -7.97
CA CYS A 35 -5.50 -1.92 -7.67
C CYS A 35 -6.47 -2.59 -8.65
N ASP A 36 -7.74 -2.70 -8.26
CA ASP A 36 -8.83 -3.13 -9.14
C ASP A 36 -9.63 -1.89 -9.60
N PRO A 37 -9.84 -1.65 -10.91
CA PRO A 37 -10.64 -0.52 -11.35
C PRO A 37 -12.13 -0.65 -10.99
N HIS A 38 -12.62 -1.83 -10.57
CA HIS A 38 -13.97 -2.04 -10.09
C HIS A 38 -14.18 -1.36 -8.73
N PRO A 39 -15.12 -0.40 -8.58
CA PRO A 39 -15.21 0.43 -7.37
C PRO A 39 -15.28 -0.32 -6.03
N PRO A 40 -16.06 -1.42 -5.90
CA PRO A 40 -16.08 -2.24 -4.68
C PRO A 40 -14.73 -2.84 -4.27
N ASN A 41 -13.83 -3.06 -5.22
CA ASN A 41 -12.54 -3.73 -5.01
C ASN A 41 -11.34 -2.78 -5.10
N ASN A 42 -11.58 -1.50 -5.40
CA ASN A 42 -10.53 -0.56 -5.79
C ASN A 42 -9.43 -0.41 -4.76
N LYS A 43 -9.83 -0.33 -3.48
CA LYS A 43 -8.95 -0.28 -2.30
C LYS A 43 -7.89 0.83 -2.32
N CYS A 44 -7.80 1.68 -3.34
CA CYS A 44 -7.00 2.89 -3.29
C CYS A 44 -7.59 3.82 -2.23
N ASP A 45 -6.72 4.53 -1.52
CA ASP A 45 -7.17 5.58 -0.61
C ASP A 45 -7.83 6.72 -1.39
N ILE A 46 -8.77 7.44 -0.77
CA ILE A 46 -9.49 8.56 -1.39
C ILE A 46 -8.57 9.68 -1.92
N THR A 47 -7.34 9.75 -1.43
CA THR A 47 -6.31 10.72 -1.86
C THR A 47 -5.55 10.29 -3.13
N THR A 48 -5.89 9.10 -3.65
CA THR A 48 -5.27 8.48 -4.81
C THR A 48 -6.32 8.07 -5.83
N SER A 49 -5.89 7.57 -7.00
CA SER A 49 -6.79 7.04 -8.01
C SER A 49 -6.16 5.83 -8.69
N CYS A 50 -6.94 4.77 -8.89
CA CYS A 50 -6.47 3.61 -9.65
C CYS A 50 -6.38 3.99 -11.13
N ILE A 51 -5.19 3.89 -11.71
CA ILE A 51 -4.93 4.17 -13.12
C ILE A 51 -4.17 3.02 -13.76
N ASN A 52 -4.28 2.89 -15.08
CA ASN A 52 -3.41 2.02 -15.86
C ASN A 52 -2.17 2.80 -16.34
N THR A 53 -0.99 2.20 -16.18
CA THR A 53 0.25 2.69 -16.79
C THR A 53 0.36 2.21 -18.24
N LEU A 54 1.04 2.98 -19.08
CA LEU A 54 1.34 2.59 -20.46
C LEU A 54 2.86 2.49 -20.62
N PRO A 55 3.36 1.52 -21.41
CA PRO A 55 2.62 0.59 -22.26
C PRO A 55 2.28 -0.77 -21.60
N SER A 56 2.65 -0.99 -20.35
CA SER A 56 2.51 -2.27 -19.64
C SER A 56 1.07 -2.63 -19.21
N TYR A 57 0.17 -1.64 -19.19
CA TYR A 57 -1.21 -1.74 -18.72
C TYR A 57 -1.36 -2.20 -17.25
N GLN A 58 -0.33 -2.02 -16.41
CA GLN A 58 -0.41 -2.34 -14.98
C GLN A 58 -1.28 -1.32 -14.24
N LEU A 59 -2.00 -1.77 -13.23
CA LEU A 59 -2.93 -0.93 -12.46
C LEU A 59 -2.32 -0.50 -11.13
N HIS A 60 -2.21 0.80 -10.90
CA HIS A 60 -1.61 1.36 -9.68
C HIS A 60 -2.46 2.46 -9.06
N CYS A 61 -2.43 2.56 -7.73
CA CYS A 61 -2.97 3.73 -7.05
C CYS A 61 -1.99 4.90 -7.22
N ALA A 62 -2.39 5.90 -7.99
CA ALA A 62 -1.60 7.07 -8.27
C ALA A 62 -1.97 8.23 -7.34
N CYS A 63 -0.95 8.88 -6.80
CA CYS A 63 -1.07 10.15 -6.09
C CYS A 63 -1.49 11.29 -7.02
N ARG A 64 -2.00 12.36 -6.42
CA ARG A 64 -2.07 13.67 -7.09
C ARG A 64 -0.66 14.14 -7.42
N ALA A 65 -0.50 14.90 -8.50
CA ALA A 65 0.80 15.43 -8.90
C ALA A 65 1.44 16.27 -7.77
N GLY A 66 2.71 16.01 -7.47
CA GLY A 66 3.44 16.71 -6.40
C GLY A 66 3.15 16.23 -4.98
N TYR A 67 2.36 15.16 -4.83
CA TYR A 67 2.10 14.51 -3.53
C TYR A 67 2.73 13.11 -3.47
N LYS A 68 3.13 12.72 -2.27
CA LYS A 68 3.70 11.43 -1.88
C LYS A 68 3.04 10.89 -0.61
N SER A 69 3.34 9.63 -0.28
CA SER A 69 3.03 9.07 1.02
C SER A 69 4.00 9.62 2.08
N SER A 70 3.60 9.58 3.35
CA SER A 70 4.50 9.80 4.49
C SER A 70 5.35 8.57 4.84
N SER A 71 5.07 7.40 4.24
CA SER A 71 5.90 6.21 4.42
C SER A 71 7.33 6.45 3.91
N SER A 72 8.31 5.69 4.38
CA SER A 72 9.64 5.66 3.76
C SER A 72 9.92 4.32 3.08
N ASP A 73 8.95 3.40 3.11
CA ASP A 73 9.07 2.07 2.54
C ASP A 73 8.85 2.11 1.01
N PRO A 74 9.82 1.64 0.21
CA PRO A 74 9.67 1.52 -1.25
C PRO A 74 8.55 0.55 -1.71
N ASN A 75 7.99 -0.26 -0.82
CA ASN A 75 6.81 -1.08 -1.11
C ASN A 75 5.50 -0.31 -0.93
N ASP A 76 5.51 0.74 -0.12
CA ASP A 76 4.34 1.60 0.08
C ASP A 76 4.30 2.74 -0.92
N GLN A 77 5.45 3.25 -1.36
CA GLN A 77 5.53 4.30 -2.38
C GLN A 77 6.71 4.16 -3.32
N TYR A 78 6.49 4.50 -4.59
CA TYR A 78 7.51 4.40 -5.63
C TYR A 78 7.21 5.30 -6.83
N LEU A 79 8.24 5.60 -7.61
CA LEU A 79 8.12 6.15 -8.96
C LEU A 79 8.20 5.00 -9.98
N LEU A 80 7.57 5.20 -11.13
CA LEU A 80 7.67 4.30 -12.27
C LEU A 80 8.41 5.00 -13.42
N PRO A 81 9.12 4.26 -14.31
CA PRO A 81 9.76 4.81 -15.50
C PRO A 81 8.73 5.14 -16.60
N PHE A 82 7.65 5.82 -16.22
CA PHE A 82 6.52 6.14 -17.07
C PHE A 82 6.70 7.52 -17.70
N ALA A 83 6.89 7.55 -19.02
CA ALA A 83 7.18 8.77 -19.76
C ALA A 83 6.11 9.84 -19.56
N GLY A 84 6.53 11.07 -19.24
CA GLY A 84 5.63 12.20 -19.03
C GLY A 84 4.81 12.16 -17.73
N GLN A 85 5.11 11.23 -16.82
CA GLN A 85 4.43 11.09 -15.52
C GLN A 85 5.41 10.98 -14.34
N GLY A 86 6.67 11.40 -14.52
CA GLY A 86 7.70 11.35 -13.48
C GLY A 86 7.41 12.19 -12.23
N TYR A 87 6.38 13.03 -12.26
CA TYR A 87 5.85 13.81 -11.13
C TYR A 87 4.82 13.07 -10.28
N ARG A 88 4.47 11.84 -10.68
CA ARG A 88 3.39 11.05 -10.08
C ARG A 88 4.01 9.92 -9.26
N VAL A 89 3.75 9.96 -7.97
CA VAL A 89 4.06 8.85 -7.07
C VAL A 89 2.95 7.81 -7.16
N PHE A 90 3.34 6.55 -7.10
CA PHE A 90 2.46 5.40 -7.04
C PHE A 90 2.59 4.77 -5.66
N VAL A 91 1.48 4.24 -5.17
CA VAL A 91 1.42 3.63 -3.84
C VAL A 91 0.66 2.31 -3.90
N ARG A 92 0.88 1.47 -2.89
CA ARG A 92 0.10 0.25 -2.67
C ARG A 92 -1.36 0.60 -2.30
N PRO A 93 -2.37 -0.24 -2.59
CA PRO A 93 -3.73 -0.03 -2.10
C PRO A 93 -3.80 0.24 -0.58
N GLY A 94 -4.65 1.20 -0.20
CA GLY A 94 -4.85 1.65 1.18
C GLY A 94 -3.83 2.67 1.70
N VAL A 95 -2.77 2.97 0.96
CA VAL A 95 -1.76 3.95 1.38
C VAL A 95 -2.24 5.37 1.07
N VAL A 96 -2.22 6.22 2.11
CA VAL A 96 -2.58 7.64 2.00
C VAL A 96 -1.47 8.42 1.29
N CYS A 97 -1.84 9.34 0.40
CA CYS A 97 -0.93 10.17 -0.37
C CYS A 97 -1.25 11.68 -0.27
N ASN A 98 -1.01 12.24 0.92
CA ASN A 98 -1.32 13.63 1.27
C ASN A 98 -0.08 14.47 1.65
N THR A 99 1.13 13.93 1.54
CA THR A 99 2.36 14.66 1.88
C THR A 99 2.87 15.37 0.62
N LEU A 100 3.25 16.64 0.72
CA LEU A 100 3.89 17.32 -0.41
C LEU A 100 5.29 16.75 -0.66
N CYS A 101 5.65 16.62 -1.93
CA CYS A 101 7.02 16.32 -2.32
C CYS A 101 7.94 17.52 -2.09
N ASP A 102 9.24 17.27 -1.97
CA ASP A 102 10.21 18.31 -1.63
C ASP A 102 10.27 19.37 -2.76
N ASN A 103 10.14 18.93 -4.01
CA ASN A 103 10.12 19.78 -5.21
C ASN A 103 8.75 19.80 -5.91
N TRP A 104 7.65 19.86 -5.15
CA TRP A 104 6.27 19.75 -5.68
C TRP A 104 5.88 20.80 -6.73
N GLN A 105 6.58 21.94 -6.79
CA GLN A 105 6.29 23.05 -7.70
C GLN A 105 6.75 22.79 -9.13
N ASP A 106 7.74 21.94 -9.32
CA ASP A 106 8.27 21.61 -10.64
C ASP A 106 7.69 20.28 -11.10
N SER A 107 6.66 20.35 -11.94
CA SER A 107 5.99 19.18 -12.49
C SER A 107 6.87 18.33 -13.40
N SER A 108 8.10 18.73 -13.73
CA SER A 108 9.04 17.90 -14.47
C SER A 108 9.94 17.05 -13.56
N ILE A 109 10.11 17.44 -12.28
CA ILE A 109 11.02 16.79 -11.34
C ILE A 109 10.42 16.54 -9.95
N ALA A 110 9.12 16.75 -9.77
CA ALA A 110 8.48 16.56 -8.48
C ALA A 110 8.71 15.13 -7.97
N CYS A 111 8.89 15.02 -6.65
CA CYS A 111 8.98 13.74 -5.94
C CYS A 111 10.21 12.87 -6.26
N LYS A 112 11.29 13.44 -6.82
CA LYS A 112 12.56 12.72 -7.10
C LYS A 112 13.21 12.06 -5.88
N GLU A 113 12.83 12.45 -4.67
CA GLU A 113 13.24 11.80 -3.43
C GLU A 113 12.59 10.41 -3.22
N VAL A 114 11.55 10.07 -3.98
CA VAL A 114 10.89 8.76 -3.95
C VAL A 114 11.66 7.77 -4.83
N THR A 115 11.77 6.52 -4.36
CA THR A 115 12.53 5.48 -5.05
C THR A 115 11.89 5.09 -6.38
N LEU A 116 12.68 5.06 -7.46
CA LEU A 116 12.26 4.52 -8.75
C LEU A 116 12.26 2.99 -8.71
N ARG A 117 11.13 2.37 -9.10
CA ARG A 117 10.94 0.91 -9.13
C ARG A 117 10.51 0.44 -10.52
N PRO A 118 11.45 0.27 -11.46
CA PRO A 118 11.12 -0.18 -12.81
C PRO A 118 10.52 -1.59 -12.85
N GLU A 119 10.79 -2.42 -11.85
CA GLU A 119 10.22 -3.77 -11.74
C GLU A 119 8.70 -3.78 -11.46
N CYS A 120 8.14 -2.67 -10.99
CA CYS A 120 6.70 -2.52 -10.79
C CYS A 120 5.93 -2.18 -12.07
N ASP A 121 6.64 -1.82 -13.14
CA ASP A 121 6.07 -1.45 -14.43
C ASP A 121 6.97 -2.01 -15.55
N PRO A 122 7.12 -3.35 -15.62
CA PRO A 122 7.96 -3.94 -16.64
C PRO A 122 7.42 -3.57 -18.02
N SER A 123 8.30 -3.11 -18.91
CA SER A 123 7.95 -2.94 -20.32
C SER A 123 7.30 -4.23 -20.82
N PRO A 124 6.22 -4.14 -21.63
CA PRO A 124 5.72 -5.29 -22.37
C PRO A 124 6.79 -5.89 -23.27
#